data_AF-A0A0F9NVK5-F1
#
_entry.id   AF-A0A0F9NVK5-F1
#
_cell.length_a   1.000
_cell.length_b   1.000
_cell.length_c   1.000
_cell.angle_alpha   90.00
_cell.angle_beta   90.00
_cell.angle_gamma   90.00
#
_symmetry.space_group_name_H-M   'P 1'
#
loop_
_entity.id
_entity.type
_entity.pdbx_description
1 polymer ?
#
loop_
_entity_poly.entity_id
_entity_poly.type
_entity_poly.pdbx_seq_one_letter_code
_entity_poly.pdbx_strand_id
1 'polypeptide(L)'
;MKKGIKEDFLDFNKISYPVLIRMKKKMKVHEEHKQKAPNEINFALIVVSTSRYKEIKSGEPSSDKTIPMVEKVLKKEANISLVFKKIISDSEEHINITLTKLMKDDVVDSIIFSGGSGLSPKDITYETIEPRLEKVFSGFGEIFRTLSYNEIGSSAMLSRAVAGILKIKNKNKAVFLLPGSPNAVRLALNALIIPEIGHIIYMINKKE
;
A
#
# COMPACT_ATOMS: atom_id res chain seq x y z
N MET A 1 -30.49 17.00 -43.42
CA MET A 1 -30.24 15.57 -43.14
C MET A 1 -29.03 15.41 -42.23
N LYS A 2 -29.23 15.15 -40.93
CA LYS A 2 -28.32 14.41 -40.04
C LYS A 2 -29.20 13.80 -38.93
N LYS A 3 -29.58 12.53 -39.08
CA LYS A 3 -30.13 11.71 -38.00
C LYS A 3 -28.93 11.09 -37.29
N GLY A 4 -28.79 11.30 -35.98
CA GLY A 4 -27.70 10.74 -35.17
C GLY A 4 -28.24 10.24 -33.84
N ILE A 5 -28.54 8.93 -33.83
CA ILE A 5 -28.45 7.95 -32.72
C ILE A 5 -28.91 8.45 -31.34
N LYS A 6 -30.09 7.98 -30.90
CA LYS A 6 -30.50 8.00 -29.49
C LYS A 6 -29.59 7.08 -28.68
N GLU A 7 -29.00 7.61 -27.61
CA GLU A 7 -28.32 6.83 -26.58
C GLU A 7 -29.37 6.04 -25.76
N ASP A 8 -29.74 4.84 -26.22
CA ASP A 8 -30.31 3.82 -25.34
C ASP A 8 -29.15 2.98 -24.79
N PHE A 9 -28.41 3.54 -23.84
CA PHE A 9 -27.45 2.78 -23.04
C PHE A 9 -28.20 2.01 -21.95
N LEU A 10 -28.23 0.69 -22.11
CA LEU A 10 -28.56 -0.37 -21.16
C LEU A 10 -28.74 0.09 -19.70
N ASP A 11 -29.98 0.05 -19.21
CA ASP A 11 -30.30 0.13 -17.78
C ASP A 11 -29.86 -1.18 -17.07
N PHE A 12 -28.62 -1.19 -16.59
CA PHE A 12 -27.99 -2.32 -15.91
C PHE A 12 -28.72 -2.77 -14.63
N ASN A 13 -29.69 -1.99 -14.13
CA ASN A 13 -30.49 -2.38 -12.96
C ASN A 13 -31.58 -3.40 -13.26
N LYS A 14 -31.86 -3.70 -14.54
CA LYS A 14 -32.98 -4.58 -14.94
C LYS A 14 -32.60 -6.00 -15.34
N ILE A 15 -31.31 -6.37 -15.31
CA ILE A 15 -30.89 -7.71 -15.75
C ILE A 15 -30.35 -8.54 -14.59
N SER A 16 -31.15 -9.51 -14.13
CA SER A 16 -30.78 -10.44 -13.06
C SER A 16 -29.95 -11.60 -13.63
N TYR A 17 -28.64 -11.40 -13.81
CA TYR A 17 -27.73 -12.48 -14.18
C TYR A 17 -27.19 -13.22 -12.93
N PRO A 18 -27.02 -14.56 -12.99
CA PRO A 18 -26.41 -15.36 -11.92
C PRO A 18 -25.02 -14.85 -11.48
N VAL A 19 -24.29 -14.21 -12.40
CA VAL A 19 -22.98 -13.57 -12.14
C VAL A 19 -23.11 -12.41 -11.17
N LEU A 20 -24.10 -11.52 -11.35
CA LEU A 20 -24.34 -10.40 -10.44
C LEU A 20 -24.75 -10.88 -9.04
N ILE A 21 -25.55 -11.95 -8.93
CA ILE A 21 -25.93 -12.53 -7.64
C ILE A 21 -24.69 -13.11 -6.93
N ARG A 22 -23.82 -13.81 -7.67
CA ARG A 22 -22.57 -14.36 -7.13
C ARG A 22 -21.58 -13.25 -6.76
N MET A 23 -21.53 -12.15 -7.51
CA MET A 23 -20.74 -10.95 -7.18
C MET A 23 -21.29 -10.26 -5.93
N LYS A 24 -22.60 -10.03 -5.83
CA LYS A 24 -23.24 -9.49 -4.62
C LYS A 24 -23.00 -10.39 -3.40
N LYS A 25 -23.03 -11.71 -3.58
CA LYS A 25 -22.72 -12.68 -2.52
C LYS A 25 -21.23 -12.64 -2.12
N LYS A 26 -20.31 -12.53 -3.08
CA LYS A 26 -18.86 -12.30 -2.82
C LYS A 26 -18.59 -10.96 -2.14
N MET A 27 -19.30 -9.89 -2.52
CA MET A 27 -19.23 -8.58 -1.88
C MET A 27 -19.68 -8.67 -0.43
N LYS A 28 -20.80 -9.37 -0.15
CA LYS A 28 -21.25 -9.67 1.22
C LYS A 28 -20.19 -10.41 2.05
N VAL A 29 -19.49 -11.38 1.45
CA VAL A 29 -18.41 -12.11 2.14
C VAL A 29 -17.19 -11.21 2.43
N HIS A 30 -16.86 -10.29 1.51
CA HIS A 30 -15.84 -9.26 1.77
C HIS A 30 -16.23 -8.34 2.93
N GLU A 31 -17.50 -7.91 3.00
CA GLU A 31 -18.03 -7.10 4.10
C GLU A 31 -18.09 -7.87 5.43
N GLU A 32 -18.48 -9.15 5.42
CA GLU A 32 -18.49 -10.02 6.60
C GLU A 32 -17.07 -10.27 7.16
N HIS A 33 -16.05 -10.38 6.29
CA HIS A 33 -14.67 -10.48 6.74
C HIS A 33 -14.13 -9.15 7.29
N LYS A 34 -14.59 -7.99 6.79
CA LYS A 34 -14.26 -6.68 7.38
C LYS A 34 -14.74 -6.55 8.83
N GLN A 35 -15.83 -7.23 9.20
CA GLN A 35 -16.32 -7.27 10.60
C GLN A 35 -15.49 -8.15 11.54
N LYS A 36 -14.66 -9.06 11.00
CA LYS A 36 -13.75 -9.93 11.78
C LYS A 36 -12.30 -9.46 11.75
N ALA A 37 -12.05 -8.29 11.16
CA ALA A 37 -10.74 -7.67 11.16
C ALA A 37 -10.30 -7.37 12.62
N PRO A 38 -8.98 -7.34 12.89
CA PRO A 38 -8.47 -6.91 14.19
C PRO A 38 -9.06 -5.56 14.59
N ASN A 39 -9.31 -5.38 15.89
CA ASN A 39 -9.88 -4.14 16.43
C ASN A 39 -8.97 -2.92 16.20
N GLU A 40 -7.65 -3.14 16.02
CA GLU A 40 -6.68 -2.10 15.72
C GLU A 40 -5.60 -2.66 14.78
N ILE A 41 -5.15 -1.85 13.82
CA ILE A 41 -4.13 -2.20 12.84
C ILE A 41 -2.99 -1.19 12.94
N ASN A 42 -1.80 -1.70 13.21
CA ASN A 42 -0.62 -0.89 13.45
C ASN A 42 0.28 -0.85 12.23
N PHE A 43 0.52 0.36 11.72
CA PHE A 43 1.40 0.63 10.60
C PHE A 43 2.80 1.02 11.06
N ALA A 44 3.79 0.56 10.31
CA ALA A 44 5.14 1.09 10.27
C ALA A 44 5.38 1.81 8.94
N LEU A 45 5.90 3.05 8.97
CA LEU A 45 6.28 3.82 7.78
C LEU A 45 7.79 4.00 7.70
N ILE A 46 8.39 3.51 6.63
CA ILE A 46 9.80 3.66 6.34
C ILE A 46 9.97 4.56 5.11
N VAL A 47 10.50 5.76 5.30
CA VAL A 47 10.91 6.62 4.19
C VAL A 47 12.34 6.24 3.79
N VAL A 48 12.51 5.78 2.55
CA VAL A 48 13.82 5.43 2.00
C VAL A 48 14.29 6.61 1.16
N SER A 49 15.25 7.35 1.69
CA SER A 49 15.85 8.50 1.01
C SER A 49 17.19 8.88 1.63
N THR A 50 18.25 8.69 0.84
CA THR A 50 19.62 9.05 1.22
C THR A 50 19.78 10.53 1.54
N SER A 51 19.12 11.43 0.81
CA SER A 51 19.20 12.87 1.09
C SER A 51 18.57 13.22 2.44
N ARG A 52 17.35 12.75 2.71
CA ARG A 52 16.65 13.03 3.98
C ARG A 52 17.34 12.36 5.17
N TYR A 53 17.92 11.19 4.95
CA TYR A 53 18.74 10.53 5.95
C TYR A 53 19.99 11.35 6.31
N LYS A 54 20.65 11.95 5.32
CA LYS A 54 21.82 12.82 5.55
C LYS A 54 21.46 14.09 6.32
N GLU A 55 20.34 14.74 5.99
CA GLU A 55 19.80 15.90 6.74
C GLU A 55 19.70 15.56 8.25
N ILE A 56 19.07 14.43 8.59
CA ILE A 56 18.94 14.00 10.00
C ILE A 56 20.31 13.71 10.62
N LYS A 57 21.23 13.09 9.87
CA LYS A 57 22.56 12.74 10.38
C LYS A 57 23.46 13.94 10.60
N SER A 58 23.27 15.05 9.88
CA SER A 58 23.97 16.31 10.13
C SER A 58 23.35 17.13 11.26
N GLY A 59 22.26 16.66 11.87
CA GLY A 59 21.51 17.39 12.91
C GLY A 59 20.50 18.38 12.35
N GLU A 60 20.29 18.41 11.02
CA GLU A 60 19.28 19.25 10.38
C GLU A 60 17.89 18.59 10.44
N PRO A 61 16.81 19.39 10.51
CA PRO A 61 15.46 18.87 10.33
C PRO A 61 15.28 18.26 8.94
N SER A 62 14.64 17.08 8.87
CA SER A 62 14.34 16.48 7.57
C SER A 62 13.30 17.28 6.80
N SER A 63 13.52 17.45 5.50
CA SER A 63 12.56 18.00 4.55
C SER A 63 11.48 17.02 4.09
N ASP A 64 11.39 15.83 4.70
CA ASP A 64 10.36 14.84 4.39
C ASP A 64 8.94 15.38 4.65
N LYS A 65 8.07 15.16 3.66
CA LYS A 65 6.64 15.51 3.73
C LYS A 65 5.75 14.27 3.78
N THR A 66 6.33 13.08 3.67
CA THR A 66 5.59 11.82 3.61
C THR A 66 5.06 11.46 4.99
N ILE A 67 5.92 11.46 6.00
CA ILE A 67 5.55 11.19 7.40
C ILE A 67 4.38 12.06 7.86
N PRO A 68 4.47 13.41 7.83
CA PRO A 68 3.37 14.24 8.32
C PRO A 68 2.09 14.08 7.52
N MET A 69 2.19 13.77 6.22
CA MET A 69 1.03 13.47 5.38
C MET A 69 0.36 12.15 5.80
N VAL A 70 1.13 11.08 6.01
CA VAL A 70 0.61 9.79 6.46
C VAL A 70 -0.01 9.92 7.84
N GLU A 71 0.63 10.62 8.78
CA GLU A 71 0.05 10.88 10.11
C GLU A 71 -1.30 11.56 10.01
N LYS A 72 -1.43 12.58 9.15
CA LYS A 72 -2.69 13.29 8.94
C LYS A 72 -3.78 12.40 8.32
N VAL A 73 -3.40 11.49 7.42
CA VAL A 73 -4.34 10.54 6.80
C VAL A 73 -4.80 9.53 7.84
N LEU A 74 -3.87 8.86 8.52
CA LEU A 74 -4.19 7.78 9.46
C LEU A 74 -4.89 8.27 10.73
N LYS A 75 -4.66 9.51 11.18
CA LYS A 75 -5.37 10.10 12.33
C LYS A 75 -6.89 10.19 12.14
N LYS A 76 -7.38 10.07 10.91
CA LYS A 76 -8.83 10.07 10.61
C LYS A 76 -9.47 8.70 10.77
N GLU A 77 -8.66 7.65 10.88
CA GLU A 77 -9.12 6.27 10.96
C GLU A 77 -9.17 5.84 12.42
N ALA A 78 -10.32 5.33 12.88
CA ALA A 78 -10.53 5.00 14.29
C ALA A 78 -9.70 3.79 14.77
N ASN A 79 -9.40 2.87 13.85
CA ASN A 79 -8.81 1.56 14.16
C ASN A 79 -7.45 1.36 13.47
N ILE A 80 -6.80 2.45 13.02
CA ILE A 80 -5.50 2.39 12.35
C ILE A 80 -4.54 3.38 13.00
N SER A 81 -3.38 2.87 13.44
CA SER A 81 -2.38 3.64 14.17
C SER A 81 -1.03 3.59 13.46
N LEU A 82 -0.31 4.71 13.40
CA LEU A 82 1.10 4.74 12.96
C LEU A 82 2.01 4.57 14.18
N VAL A 83 2.43 3.34 14.47
CA VAL A 83 3.20 3.02 15.69
C VAL A 83 4.71 3.13 15.49
N PHE A 84 5.17 3.07 14.24
CA PHE A 84 6.59 3.16 13.92
C PHE A 84 6.81 4.04 12.69
N LYS A 85 7.80 4.92 12.74
CA LYS A 85 8.23 5.72 11.59
C LYS A 85 9.74 5.90 11.59
N LYS A 86 10.37 5.80 10.43
CA LYS A 86 11.82 6.00 10.30
C LYS A 86 12.20 6.48 8.90
N ILE A 87 13.19 7.36 8.84
CA ILE A 87 13.88 7.70 7.60
C ILE A 87 15.19 6.92 7.54
N ILE A 88 15.47 6.27 6.41
CA ILE A 88 16.67 5.48 6.16
C ILE A 88 17.31 5.84 4.82
N SER A 89 18.59 5.52 4.64
CA SER A 89 19.28 5.65 3.35
C SER A 89 18.83 4.58 2.35
N ASP A 90 19.01 4.86 1.05
CA ASP A 90 18.86 3.88 -0.04
C ASP A 90 20.05 2.90 -0.05
N SER A 91 20.22 2.14 1.03
CA SER A 91 21.25 1.08 1.11
C SER A 91 20.65 -0.23 1.58
N GLU A 92 21.16 -1.32 1.03
CA GLU A 92 20.65 -2.66 1.29
C GLU A 92 20.74 -2.98 2.79
N GLU A 93 21.86 -2.59 3.42
CA GLU A 93 22.07 -2.73 4.86
C GLU A 93 20.95 -2.06 5.67
N HIS A 94 20.64 -0.78 5.39
CA HIS A 94 19.61 -0.07 6.15
C HIS A 94 18.21 -0.66 5.94
N ILE A 95 17.89 -1.07 4.70
CA ILE A 95 16.61 -1.70 4.39
C ILE A 95 16.51 -3.05 5.11
N ASN A 96 17.55 -3.89 5.05
CA ASN A 96 17.60 -5.21 5.66
C ASN A 96 17.52 -5.15 7.20
N ILE A 97 18.28 -4.24 7.83
CA ILE A 97 18.22 -4.03 9.29
C ILE A 97 16.82 -3.58 9.71
N THR A 98 16.23 -2.64 8.97
CA THR A 98 14.91 -2.11 9.28
C THR A 98 13.83 -3.19 9.11
N LEU A 99 13.88 -3.94 8.01
CA LEU A 99 12.96 -5.04 7.76
C LEU A 99 13.07 -6.13 8.82
N THR A 100 14.30 -6.54 9.17
CA THR A 100 14.54 -7.52 10.24
C THR A 100 14.00 -7.06 11.59
N LYS A 101 14.15 -5.76 11.91
CA LYS A 101 13.57 -5.18 13.12
C LYS A 101 12.04 -5.29 13.09
N LEU A 102 11.41 -4.87 12.01
CA LEU A 102 9.96 -4.89 11.88
C LEU A 102 9.38 -6.31 11.84
N MET A 103 10.13 -7.28 11.32
CA MET A 103 9.74 -8.69 11.37
C MET A 103 9.67 -9.23 12.80
N LYS A 104 10.49 -8.71 13.71
CA LYS A 104 10.51 -9.13 15.13
C LYS A 104 9.55 -8.34 16.02
N ASP A 105 8.93 -7.30 15.47
CA ASP A 105 8.05 -6.42 16.22
C ASP A 105 6.61 -6.93 16.17
N ASP A 106 6.12 -7.57 17.22
CA ASP A 106 4.76 -8.15 17.25
C ASP A 106 3.63 -7.09 17.23
N VAL A 107 3.96 -5.82 17.50
CA VAL A 107 2.99 -4.71 17.49
C VAL A 107 2.60 -4.37 16.06
N VAL A 108 3.54 -4.37 15.12
CA VAL A 108 3.32 -3.95 13.72
C VAL A 108 2.51 -4.98 12.94
N ASP A 109 1.48 -4.56 12.23
CA ASP A 109 0.67 -5.39 11.34
C ASP A 109 1.02 -5.17 9.87
N SER A 110 1.31 -3.93 9.51
CA SER A 110 1.50 -3.48 8.14
C SER A 110 2.73 -2.59 8.02
N ILE A 111 3.51 -2.76 6.96
CA ILE A 111 4.74 -2.01 6.71
C ILE A 111 4.61 -1.29 5.37
N ILE A 112 4.86 0.02 5.36
CA ILE A 112 4.98 0.82 4.15
C ILE A 112 6.43 1.24 3.99
N PHE A 113 7.03 0.90 2.86
CA PHE A 113 8.24 1.53 2.35
C PHE A 113 7.87 2.60 1.32
N SER A 114 8.42 3.80 1.47
CA SER A 114 8.18 4.93 0.56
C SER A 114 9.51 5.48 0.08
N GLY A 115 9.79 5.32 -1.22
CA GLY A 115 11.04 5.79 -1.83
C GLY A 115 11.98 4.66 -2.26
N GLY A 116 13.06 5.06 -2.91
CA GLY A 116 14.10 4.15 -3.43
C GLY A 116 13.60 3.11 -4.45
N SER A 117 12.48 3.38 -5.13
CA SER A 117 11.85 2.48 -6.13
C SER A 117 11.89 3.05 -7.55
N GLY A 118 12.67 4.08 -7.81
CA GLY A 118 12.87 4.62 -9.16
C GLY A 118 13.70 3.69 -10.06
N LEU A 119 14.25 4.28 -11.12
CA LEU A 119 15.08 3.58 -12.13
C LEU A 119 16.58 3.89 -11.97
N SER A 120 16.96 4.73 -11.00
CA SER A 120 18.37 5.01 -10.74
C SER A 120 19.08 3.75 -10.24
N PRO A 121 20.38 3.56 -10.51
CA PRO A 121 21.15 2.47 -9.91
C PRO A 121 21.16 2.46 -8.37
N LYS A 122 20.81 3.59 -7.74
CA LYS A 122 20.67 3.72 -6.29
C LYS A 122 19.29 3.33 -5.78
N ASP A 123 18.29 3.26 -6.66
CA ASP A 123 16.93 2.83 -6.32
C ASP A 123 16.88 1.31 -6.26
N ILE A 124 17.10 0.77 -5.05
CA ILE A 124 17.21 -0.68 -4.82
C ILE A 124 16.07 -1.25 -3.97
N THR A 125 15.11 -0.42 -3.55
CA THR A 125 14.10 -0.83 -2.57
C THR A 125 13.16 -1.88 -3.16
N TYR A 126 12.84 -1.81 -4.46
CA TYR A 126 12.01 -2.83 -5.09
C TYR A 126 12.71 -4.18 -5.14
N GLU A 127 13.95 -4.20 -5.63
CA GLU A 127 14.83 -5.36 -5.71
C GLU A 127 15.11 -5.97 -4.34
N THR A 128 15.05 -5.16 -3.29
CA THR A 128 15.24 -5.61 -1.91
C THR A 128 13.94 -6.16 -1.33
N ILE A 129 12.79 -5.52 -1.55
CA ILE A 129 11.54 -5.89 -0.86
C ILE A 129 10.81 -7.03 -1.57
N GLU A 130 10.67 -6.99 -2.90
CA GLU A 130 9.84 -7.94 -3.65
C GLU A 130 10.25 -9.41 -3.45
N PRO A 131 11.56 -9.77 -3.50
CA PRO A 131 11.97 -11.16 -3.31
C PRO A 131 11.72 -11.72 -1.92
N ARG A 132 11.39 -10.86 -0.95
CA ARG A 132 11.11 -11.24 0.45
C ARG A 132 9.62 -11.49 0.70
N LEU A 133 8.77 -11.21 -0.29
CA LEU A 133 7.33 -11.44 -0.18
C LEU A 133 7.02 -12.91 -0.51
N GLU A 134 6.39 -13.62 0.42
CA GLU A 134 5.90 -15.00 0.22
C GLU A 134 4.85 -15.05 -0.90
N LYS A 135 4.01 -14.01 -0.97
CA LYS A 135 2.96 -13.87 -1.97
C LYS A 135 2.76 -12.41 -2.34
N VAL A 136 2.95 -12.12 -3.61
CA VAL A 136 2.74 -10.78 -4.17
C VAL A 136 1.27 -10.54 -4.47
N PHE A 137 0.78 -9.35 -4.14
CA PHE A 137 -0.52 -8.83 -4.54
C PHE A 137 -0.39 -8.19 -5.93
N SER A 138 -0.38 -8.99 -7.00
CA SER A 138 -0.12 -8.49 -8.38
C SER A 138 -1.01 -7.30 -8.76
N GLY A 139 -2.30 -7.38 -8.42
CA GLY A 139 -3.28 -6.32 -8.69
C GLY A 139 -2.99 -4.98 -7.99
N PHE A 140 -2.19 -4.95 -6.92
CA PHE A 140 -1.86 -3.71 -6.22
C PHE A 140 -1.07 -2.76 -7.12
N GLY A 141 0.03 -3.24 -7.72
CA GLY A 141 0.86 -2.42 -8.60
C GLY A 141 0.14 -2.03 -9.89
N GLU A 142 -0.68 -2.94 -10.43
CA GLU A 142 -1.48 -2.72 -11.64
C GLU A 142 -2.52 -1.61 -11.44
N ILE A 143 -3.32 -1.71 -10.38
CA ILE A 143 -4.35 -0.71 -10.08
C ILE A 143 -3.68 0.60 -9.66
N PHE A 144 -2.61 0.55 -8.87
CA PHE A 144 -1.87 1.75 -8.48
C PHE A 144 -1.36 2.53 -9.71
N ARG A 145 -0.77 1.86 -10.71
CA ARG A 145 -0.34 2.53 -11.95
C ARG A 145 -1.51 3.05 -12.76
N THR A 146 -2.64 2.34 -12.80
CA THR A 146 -3.85 2.80 -13.48
C THR A 146 -4.38 4.09 -12.86
N LEU A 147 -4.49 4.13 -11.52
CA LEU A 147 -4.90 5.33 -10.79
C LEU A 147 -3.89 6.46 -10.97
N SER A 148 -2.60 6.15 -10.89
CA SER A 148 -1.53 7.13 -11.10
C SER A 148 -1.56 7.71 -12.51
N TYR A 149 -1.89 6.90 -13.53
CA TYR A 149 -1.96 7.38 -14.91
C TYR A 149 -3.01 8.49 -15.07
N ASN A 150 -4.12 8.41 -14.33
CA ASN A 150 -5.13 9.47 -14.31
C ASN A 150 -4.62 10.77 -13.66
N GLU A 151 -3.64 10.72 -12.76
CA GLU A 151 -3.07 11.90 -12.10
C GLU A 151 -1.82 12.47 -12.80
N ILE A 152 -0.93 11.61 -13.29
CA ILE A 152 0.41 11.98 -13.77
C ILE A 152 0.72 11.48 -15.19
N GLY A 153 -0.28 10.94 -15.89
CA GLY A 153 -0.17 10.48 -17.27
C GLY A 153 0.87 9.38 -17.46
N SER A 154 1.62 9.45 -18.56
CA SER A 154 2.61 8.44 -18.95
C SER A 154 3.71 8.20 -17.91
N SER A 155 3.99 9.18 -17.03
CA SER A 155 4.94 9.02 -15.91
C SER A 155 4.57 7.85 -14.99
N ALA A 156 3.29 7.51 -14.89
CA ALA A 156 2.81 6.36 -14.12
C ALA A 156 3.40 5.02 -14.59
N MET A 157 3.78 4.90 -15.87
CA MET A 157 4.45 3.72 -16.41
C MET A 157 5.75 3.40 -15.66
N LEU A 158 6.46 4.42 -15.17
CA LEU A 158 7.74 4.28 -14.48
C LEU A 158 7.56 4.00 -12.97
N SER A 159 6.32 4.05 -12.46
CA SER A 159 6.07 3.88 -11.04
C SER A 159 6.13 2.40 -10.64
N ARG A 160 7.10 2.09 -9.78
CA ARG A 160 7.30 0.74 -9.23
C ARG A 160 6.72 0.66 -7.82
N ALA A 161 5.51 0.14 -7.75
CA ALA A 161 4.83 -0.21 -6.51
C ALA A 161 4.57 -1.72 -6.47
N VAL A 162 4.75 -2.32 -5.29
CA VAL A 162 4.49 -3.74 -5.05
C VAL A 162 3.93 -3.91 -3.65
N ALA A 163 3.09 -4.91 -3.45
CA ALA A 163 2.62 -5.27 -2.13
C ALA A 163 2.57 -6.79 -1.99
N GLY A 164 2.59 -7.28 -0.77
CA GLY A 164 2.48 -8.72 -0.53
C GLY A 164 2.56 -9.10 0.93
N ILE A 165 2.65 -10.42 1.14
CA ILE A 165 2.72 -11.05 2.44
C ILE A 165 4.19 -11.25 2.82
N LEU A 166 4.59 -10.69 3.95
CA LEU A 166 5.85 -11.06 4.60
C LEU A 166 5.55 -12.12 5.65
N LYS A 167 6.01 -13.35 5.38
CA LYS A 167 5.81 -14.49 6.26
C LYS A 167 6.77 -14.44 7.44
N ILE A 168 6.22 -14.54 8.64
CA ILE A 168 6.97 -14.49 9.89
C ILE A 168 6.45 -15.62 10.77
N LYS A 169 7.30 -16.17 11.63
CA LYS A 169 6.97 -17.35 12.45
C LYS A 169 5.67 -17.20 13.26
N ASN A 170 5.38 -16.01 13.78
CA ASN A 170 4.28 -15.80 14.74
C ASN A 170 3.06 -15.10 14.12
N LYS A 171 3.29 -14.09 13.27
CA LYS A 171 2.26 -13.20 12.75
C LYS A 171 2.70 -12.63 11.40
N ASN A 172 1.99 -12.97 10.34
CA ASN A 172 2.27 -12.48 9.00
C ASN A 172 1.95 -10.99 8.92
N LYS A 173 2.75 -10.26 8.14
CA LYS A 173 2.60 -8.82 7.94
C LYS A 173 2.27 -8.51 6.49
N ALA A 174 1.46 -7.48 6.28
CA ALA A 174 1.29 -6.89 4.96
C ALA A 174 2.45 -5.91 4.70
N VAL A 175 3.03 -5.95 3.51
CA VAL A 175 4.08 -5.00 3.10
C VAL A 175 3.64 -4.30 1.83
N PHE A 176 3.85 -2.98 1.78
CA PHE A 176 3.59 -2.13 0.64
C PHE A 176 4.83 -1.30 0.33
N LEU A 177 5.35 -1.40 -0.89
CA LEU A 177 6.36 -0.50 -1.42
C LEU A 177 5.71 0.49 -2.37
N LEU A 178 5.97 1.76 -2.14
CA LEU A 178 5.41 2.90 -2.87
C LEU A 178 6.52 3.84 -3.36
N PRO A 179 6.29 4.57 -4.47
CA PRO A 179 7.15 5.69 -4.86
C PRO A 179 7.29 6.73 -3.74
N GLY A 180 8.44 7.40 -3.67
CA GLY A 180 8.78 8.34 -2.58
C GLY A 180 8.01 9.67 -2.59
N SER A 181 7.08 9.87 -3.53
CA SER A 181 6.26 11.07 -3.58
C SER A 181 5.13 11.00 -2.53
N PRO A 182 4.93 12.04 -1.70
CA PRO A 182 3.80 12.09 -0.78
C PRO A 182 2.44 11.96 -1.49
N ASN A 183 2.33 12.37 -2.76
CA ASN A 183 1.11 12.19 -3.54
C ASN A 183 0.86 10.71 -3.88
N ALA A 184 1.89 9.99 -4.30
CA ALA A 184 1.81 8.55 -4.57
C ALA A 184 1.41 7.77 -3.31
N VAL A 185 2.02 8.09 -2.16
CA VAL A 185 1.67 7.45 -0.89
C VAL A 185 0.23 7.75 -0.48
N ARG A 186 -0.21 9.00 -0.62
CA ARG A 186 -1.60 9.38 -0.34
C ARG A 186 -2.61 8.67 -1.24
N LEU A 187 -2.32 8.58 -2.54
CA LEU A 187 -3.16 7.90 -3.51
C LEU A 187 -3.34 6.42 -3.13
N ALA A 188 -2.23 5.72 -2.87
CA ALA A 188 -2.26 4.31 -2.47
C ALA A 188 -2.98 4.11 -1.13
N LEU A 189 -2.71 4.95 -0.13
CA LEU A 189 -3.38 4.87 1.18
C LEU A 189 -4.89 4.97 1.04
N ASN A 190 -5.38 6.03 0.40
CA ASN A 190 -6.80 6.33 0.33
C ASN A 190 -7.55 5.38 -0.60
N ALA A 191 -6.99 5.06 -1.76
CA ALA A 191 -7.70 4.31 -2.78
C ALA A 191 -7.60 2.78 -2.60
N LEU A 192 -6.52 2.28 -1.98
CA LEU A 192 -6.21 0.85 -1.99
C LEU A 192 -5.95 0.28 -0.60
N ILE A 193 -5.06 0.90 0.19
CA ILE A 193 -4.55 0.28 1.42
C ILE A 193 -5.58 0.38 2.54
N ILE A 194 -6.04 1.58 2.91
CA ILE A 194 -6.98 1.77 4.03
C ILE A 194 -8.30 1.00 3.81
N PRO A 195 -8.91 1.02 2.61
CA PRO A 195 -10.16 0.29 2.38
C PRO A 195 -10.06 -1.23 2.59
N GLU A 196 -8.88 -1.82 2.37
CA GLU A 196 -8.68 -3.27 2.32
C GLU A 196 -7.79 -3.82 3.44
N ILE A 197 -7.05 -2.99 4.17
CA ILE A 197 -6.04 -3.48 5.12
C ILE A 197 -6.63 -4.39 6.20
N GLY A 198 -7.82 -4.10 6.73
CA GLY A 198 -8.46 -4.97 7.71
C GLY A 198 -8.76 -6.36 7.18
N HIS A 199 -9.23 -6.46 5.94
CA HIS A 199 -9.47 -7.74 5.28
C HIS A 199 -8.15 -8.46 4.96
N ILE A 200 -7.13 -7.73 4.50
CA ILE A 200 -5.79 -8.29 4.25
C ILE A 200 -5.22 -8.91 5.52
N ILE A 201 -5.16 -8.16 6.64
CA ILE A 201 -4.59 -8.65 7.90
C ILE A 201 -5.35 -9.87 8.43
N TYR A 202 -6.69 -9.86 8.33
CA TYR A 202 -7.51 -11.03 8.67
C TYR A 202 -7.13 -12.24 7.81
N MET A 203 -7.08 -12.10 6.48
CA MET A 203 -6.83 -13.21 5.56
C MET A 203 -5.46 -13.83 5.72
N ILE A 204 -4.41 -13.02 5.90
CA ILE A 204 -3.03 -13.53 5.99
C ILE A 204 -2.72 -14.20 7.33
N ASN A 205 -3.52 -13.94 8.37
CA ASN A 205 -3.33 -14.49 9.73
C ASN A 205 -4.45 -15.44 10.17
N LYS A 206 -5.43 -15.70 9.30
CA LYS A 206 -6.50 -16.66 9.57
C LYS A 206 -5.88 -18.05 9.75
N LYS A 207 -6.12 -18.66 10.91
CA LYS A 207 -5.77 -20.07 11.15
C LYS A 207 -6.72 -20.96 10.34
N GLU A 208 -6.16 -21.96 9.66
CA GLU A 208 -6.93 -23.04 9.03
C GLU A 208 -7.69 -23.86 10.07
#